data_AF-A0AB38FWA3-F1
#
_entry.id   AF-A0AB38FWA3-F1
#
_cell.length_a   1.000
_cell.length_b   1.000
_cell.length_c   1.000
_cell.angle_alpha   90.00
_cell.angle_beta   90.00
_cell.angle_gamma   90.00
#
_symmetry.space_group_name_H-M   'P 1'
#
loop_
_entity.id
_entity.type
_entity.pdbx_description
1 polymer ?
#
loop_
_entity_poly.entity_id
_entity_poly.type
_entity_poly.pdbx_seq_one_letter_code
_entity_poly.pdbx_strand_id
1 'polypeptide(L)'
;MATVDLAQLPPAQIIEALDFEVILADVKAVMIAAFPDEQQASVAAALKLESEPLTILAQVIAYRELMLRQRINEGAAACMLSHSVSTDLDNLAGNLNTERLVRIPATETTDAEMESDTALRLRAQSAFEGLSVAGPTGAYEYFAKSASGKVADARATSPSPAVVVVSILSTEGDGTASDEADRNGKRYALSG
;
A
#
# COMPACT_ATOMS: atom_id res chain seq x y z
N MET A 1 -2.63 17.91 11.35
CA MET A 1 -3.88 17.48 10.69
C MET A 1 -4.00 15.98 10.92
N ALA A 2 -5.20 15.42 11.15
CA ALA A 2 -5.31 13.96 11.31
C ALA A 2 -4.96 13.28 9.97
N THR A 3 -4.00 12.37 9.97
CA THR A 3 -3.65 11.56 8.80
C THR A 3 -4.87 10.74 8.39
N VAL A 4 -5.34 10.91 7.14
CA VAL A 4 -6.46 10.15 6.61
C VAL A 4 -6.04 8.68 6.50
N ASP A 5 -6.84 7.78 7.05
CA ASP A 5 -6.63 6.34 6.87
C ASP A 5 -6.86 5.96 5.41
N LEU A 6 -5.76 5.82 4.68
CA LEU A 6 -5.76 5.50 3.26
C LEU A 6 -6.35 4.10 2.97
N ALA A 7 -6.42 3.21 3.96
CA ALA A 7 -7.02 1.89 3.81
C ALA A 7 -8.56 1.94 3.68
N GLN A 8 -9.20 3.07 4.03
CA GLN A 8 -10.64 3.24 3.91
C GLN A 8 -11.09 3.91 2.60
N LEU A 9 -10.15 4.22 1.71
CA LEU A 9 -10.51 4.78 0.41
C LEU A 9 -11.26 3.72 -0.43
N PRO A 10 -12.23 4.14 -1.25
CA PRO A 10 -12.82 3.25 -2.22
C PRO A 10 -11.74 2.73 -3.19
N PRO A 11 -11.92 1.53 -3.77
CA PRO A 11 -11.01 1.00 -4.77
C PRO A 11 -10.83 2.00 -5.92
N ALA A 12 -9.59 2.14 -6.41
CA ALA A 12 -9.32 2.98 -7.55
C ALA A 12 -10.05 2.45 -8.79
N GLN A 13 -10.54 3.35 -9.66
CA GLN A 13 -11.29 2.97 -10.87
C GLN A 13 -10.53 2.04 -11.82
N ILE A 14 -9.19 2.07 -11.78
CA ILE A 14 -8.33 1.18 -12.57
C ILE A 14 -8.38 -0.27 -12.10
N ILE A 15 -8.75 -0.51 -10.84
CA ILE A 15 -8.93 -1.85 -10.26
C ILE A 15 -10.34 -2.29 -10.58
N GLU A 16 -10.48 -3.11 -11.62
CA GLU A 16 -11.77 -3.61 -12.07
C GLU A 16 -12.22 -4.87 -11.32
N ALA A 17 -13.52 -5.00 -11.10
CA ALA A 17 -14.10 -6.25 -10.62
C ALA A 17 -14.19 -7.24 -11.79
N LEU A 18 -13.47 -8.36 -11.68
CA LEU A 18 -13.38 -9.34 -12.76
C LEU A 18 -14.46 -10.40 -12.64
N ASP A 19 -15.12 -10.70 -13.76
CA ASP A 19 -16.08 -11.78 -13.90
C ASP A 19 -15.76 -12.60 -15.14
N PHE A 20 -15.65 -13.92 -14.94
CA PHE A 20 -15.26 -14.84 -16.00
C PHE A 20 -16.32 -14.91 -17.12
N GLU A 21 -17.61 -14.92 -16.78
CA GLU A 21 -18.68 -15.07 -17.75
C GLU A 21 -18.84 -13.82 -18.62
N VAL A 22 -18.62 -12.63 -18.03
CA VAL A 22 -18.55 -11.37 -18.78
C VAL A 22 -17.40 -11.41 -19.79
N ILE A 23 -16.19 -11.78 -19.35
CA ILE A 23 -15.02 -11.88 -20.24
C ILE A 23 -15.25 -12.95 -21.31
N LEU A 24 -15.83 -14.10 -20.97
CA LEU A 24 -16.12 -15.16 -21.93
C LEU A 24 -17.12 -14.71 -23.00
N ALA A 25 -18.16 -13.97 -22.61
CA ALA A 25 -19.11 -13.41 -23.55
C ALA A 25 -18.43 -12.44 -24.54
N ASP A 26 -17.56 -11.56 -24.04
CA ASP A 26 -16.79 -10.62 -24.87
C ASP A 26 -15.84 -11.36 -25.81
N VAL A 27 -15.09 -12.35 -25.32
CA VAL A 27 -14.20 -13.20 -26.13
C VAL A 27 -14.98 -13.90 -27.24
N LYS A 28 -16.15 -14.48 -26.93
CA LYS A 28 -17.00 -15.12 -27.95
C LYS A 28 -17.48 -14.12 -29.01
N ALA A 29 -17.84 -12.91 -28.60
CA ALA A 29 -18.25 -11.86 -29.54
C ALA A 29 -17.09 -11.46 -30.48
N VAL A 30 -15.88 -11.28 -29.94
CA VAL A 30 -14.66 -11.00 -30.73
C VAL A 30 -14.35 -12.16 -31.68
N MET A 31 -14.46 -13.40 -31.21
CA MET A 31 -14.25 -14.59 -32.05
C MET A 31 -15.24 -14.61 -33.21
N ILE A 32 -16.54 -14.37 -32.99
CA ILE A 32 -17.55 -14.33 -34.06
C ILE A 32 -17.22 -13.24 -35.07
N ALA A 33 -16.94 -12.02 -34.61
CA ALA A 33 -16.65 -10.88 -35.49
C ALA A 33 -15.39 -11.05 -36.35
N ALA A 34 -14.48 -11.96 -35.96
CA ALA A 34 -13.28 -12.26 -36.74
C ALA A 34 -13.55 -13.18 -37.95
N PHE A 35 -14.70 -13.86 -38.02
CA PHE A 35 -15.09 -14.68 -39.17
C PHE A 35 -15.82 -13.84 -40.24
N PRO A 36 -15.75 -14.24 -41.53
CA PRO A 36 -16.55 -13.63 -42.58
C PRO A 36 -18.04 -13.66 -42.25
N ASP A 37 -18.78 -12.61 -42.64
CA ASP A 37 -20.22 -12.43 -42.31
C ASP A 37 -21.07 -13.67 -42.63
N GLU A 38 -20.80 -14.32 -43.75
CA GLU A 38 -21.50 -15.54 -44.20
C GLU A 38 -21.35 -16.72 -43.21
N GLN A 39 -20.27 -16.76 -42.42
CA GLN A 39 -19.95 -17.83 -41.48
C GLN A 39 -20.33 -17.49 -40.04
N GLN A 40 -20.55 -16.21 -39.71
CA GLN A 40 -20.79 -15.75 -38.33
C GLN A 40 -21.98 -16.45 -37.66
N ALA A 41 -23.08 -16.68 -38.39
CA ALA A 41 -24.25 -17.37 -37.84
C ALA A 41 -23.93 -18.83 -37.43
N SER A 42 -23.13 -19.53 -38.23
CA SER A 42 -22.69 -20.90 -37.94
C SER A 42 -21.74 -20.95 -36.73
N VAL A 43 -20.77 -20.04 -36.70
CA VAL A 43 -19.79 -19.93 -35.60
C VAL A 43 -20.48 -19.56 -34.29
N ALA A 44 -21.44 -18.62 -34.32
CA ALA A 44 -22.23 -18.24 -33.16
C ALA A 44 -23.08 -19.40 -32.62
N ALA A 45 -23.57 -20.29 -33.50
CA ALA A 45 -24.27 -21.50 -33.08
C ALA A 45 -23.33 -22.50 -32.41
N ALA A 46 -22.13 -22.71 -32.96
CA ALA A 46 -21.11 -23.59 -32.38
C ALA A 46 -20.65 -23.09 -30.99
N LEU A 47 -20.37 -21.80 -30.83
CA LEU A 47 -19.91 -21.19 -29.57
C LEU A 47 -20.95 -21.22 -28.42
N LYS A 48 -22.21 -21.60 -28.70
CA LYS A 48 -23.23 -21.85 -27.67
C LYS A 48 -23.13 -23.23 -27.04
N LEU A 49 -22.55 -24.20 -27.75
CA LEU A 49 -22.46 -25.58 -27.27
C LEU A 49 -21.17 -25.77 -26.48
N GLU A 50 -21.27 -26.20 -25.22
CA GLU A 50 -20.11 -26.33 -24.32
C GLU A 50 -19.11 -27.40 -24.76
N SER A 51 -19.59 -28.46 -25.42
CA SER A 51 -18.73 -29.52 -25.94
C SER A 51 -17.98 -29.13 -27.21
N GLU A 52 -18.32 -28.00 -27.84
CA GLU A 52 -17.63 -27.57 -29.06
C GLU A 52 -16.21 -27.13 -28.76
N PRO A 53 -15.20 -27.59 -29.54
CA PRO A 53 -13.81 -27.20 -29.34
C PRO A 53 -13.60 -25.68 -29.36
N LEU A 54 -14.36 -24.95 -30.17
CA LEU A 54 -14.31 -23.48 -30.21
C LEU A 54 -14.73 -22.86 -28.87
N THR A 55 -15.72 -23.42 -28.19
CA THR A 55 -16.18 -22.93 -26.87
C THR A 55 -15.12 -23.17 -25.81
N ILE A 56 -14.47 -24.34 -25.82
CA ILE A 56 -13.38 -24.67 -24.90
C ILE A 56 -12.19 -23.71 -25.12
N LEU A 57 -11.85 -23.42 -26.38
CA LEU A 57 -10.79 -22.43 -26.68
C LEU A 57 -11.17 -21.03 -26.19
N ALA A 58 -12.42 -20.61 -26.36
CA ALA A 58 -12.91 -19.33 -25.83
C ALA A 58 -12.76 -19.26 -24.29
N GLN A 59 -13.09 -20.34 -23.58
CA GLN A 59 -12.91 -20.45 -22.13
C GLN A 59 -11.45 -20.34 -21.70
N VAL A 60 -10.53 -21.00 -22.42
CA VAL A 60 -9.10 -20.91 -22.16
C VAL A 60 -8.60 -19.47 -22.34
N ILE A 61 -9.03 -18.79 -23.40
CA ILE A 61 -8.69 -17.39 -23.64
C ILE A 61 -9.24 -16.50 -22.52
N ALA A 62 -10.53 -16.63 -22.18
CA ALA A 62 -11.16 -15.87 -21.11
C ALA A 62 -10.47 -16.06 -19.75
N TYR A 63 -10.07 -17.29 -19.43
CA TYR A 63 -9.32 -17.59 -18.21
C TYR A 63 -7.94 -16.91 -18.21
N ARG A 64 -7.21 -16.99 -19.33
CA ARG A 64 -5.90 -16.34 -19.46
C ARG A 64 -6.01 -14.82 -19.39
N GLU A 65 -7.05 -14.24 -19.98
CA GLU A 65 -7.35 -12.82 -19.90
C GLU A 65 -7.69 -12.38 -18.48
N LEU A 66 -8.53 -13.14 -17.76
CA LEU A 66 -8.85 -12.89 -16.35
C LEU A 66 -7.58 -12.86 -15.49
N MET A 67 -6.68 -13.83 -15.66
CA MET A 67 -5.40 -13.84 -14.94
C MET A 67 -4.52 -12.63 -15.28
N LEU A 68 -4.50 -12.20 -16.55
CA LEU A 68 -3.72 -11.04 -16.97
C LEU A 68 -4.29 -9.74 -16.40
N ARG A 69 -5.61 -9.56 -16.42
CA ARG A 69 -6.30 -8.42 -15.82
C ARG A 69 -6.12 -8.40 -14.30
N GLN A 70 -6.18 -9.56 -13.64
CA GLN A 70 -5.88 -9.67 -12.21
C GLN A 70 -4.46 -9.22 -11.89
N ARG A 71 -3.47 -9.64 -12.70
CA ARG A 71 -2.09 -9.20 -12.55
C ARG A 71 -1.92 -7.69 -12.78
N ILE A 72 -2.69 -7.10 -13.69
CA ILE A 72 -2.72 -5.64 -13.91
C ILE A 72 -3.32 -4.93 -12.70
N ASN A 73 -4.43 -5.42 -12.15
CA ASN A 73 -5.06 -4.89 -10.93
C ASN A 73 -4.07 -4.88 -9.75
N GLU A 74 -3.39 -6.00 -9.52
CA GLU A 74 -2.38 -6.13 -8.48
C GLU A 74 -1.19 -5.18 -8.71
N GLY A 75 -0.71 -5.08 -9.95
CA GLY A 75 0.36 -4.14 -10.29
C GLY A 75 -0.03 -2.68 -10.09
N ALA A 76 -1.27 -2.30 -10.43
CA ALA A 76 -1.78 -0.96 -10.20
C ALA A 76 -1.91 -0.66 -8.69
N ALA A 77 -2.41 -1.62 -7.90
CA ALA A 77 -2.51 -1.51 -6.45
C ALA A 77 -1.14 -1.35 -5.78
N ALA A 78 -0.13 -2.10 -6.24
CA ALA A 78 1.25 -2.02 -5.76
C ALA A 78 1.89 -0.63 -5.96
N CYS A 79 1.43 0.14 -6.96
CA CYS A 79 1.88 1.52 -7.20
C CYS A 79 1.15 2.58 -6.35
N MET A 80 0.19 2.21 -5.52
CA MET A 80 -0.58 3.15 -4.69
C MET A 80 -0.24 2.97 -3.22
N LEU A 81 0.14 4.04 -2.53
CA LEU A 81 0.46 4.01 -1.09
C LEU A 81 -0.69 3.42 -0.24
N SER A 82 -1.94 3.59 -0.68
CA SER A 82 -3.14 3.05 -0.02
C SER A 82 -3.24 1.52 -0.06
N HIS A 83 -2.74 0.87 -1.11
CA HIS A 83 -2.96 -0.56 -1.36
C HIS A 83 -1.67 -1.39 -1.39
N SER A 84 -0.51 -0.75 -1.56
CA SER A 84 0.79 -1.42 -1.57
C SER A 84 1.11 -2.05 -0.22
N VAL A 85 1.83 -3.18 -0.27
CA VAL A 85 2.23 -3.97 0.90
C VAL A 85 3.67 -4.44 0.72
N SER A 86 4.32 -4.86 1.83
CA SER A 86 5.66 -5.44 1.81
C SER A 86 6.67 -4.56 1.04
N THR A 87 7.47 -5.16 0.16
CA THR A 87 8.52 -4.48 -0.60
C THR A 87 8.02 -3.41 -1.55
N ASP A 88 6.79 -3.50 -2.06
CA ASP A 88 6.22 -2.45 -2.91
C ASP A 88 5.95 -1.18 -2.10
N LEU A 89 5.46 -1.35 -0.87
CA LEU A 89 5.31 -0.25 0.09
C LEU A 89 6.67 0.34 0.47
N ASP A 90 7.70 -0.49 0.66
CA ASP A 90 9.05 -0.01 0.98
C ASP A 90 9.61 0.88 -0.12
N ASN A 91 9.46 0.48 -1.39
CA ASN A 91 9.91 1.28 -2.54
C ASN A 91 9.13 2.60 -2.67
N LEU A 92 7.82 2.57 -2.42
CA LEU A 92 7.00 3.79 -2.43
C LEU A 92 7.35 4.73 -1.27
N ALA A 93 7.56 4.20 -0.07
CA ALA A 93 7.98 4.99 1.09
C ALA A 93 9.38 5.58 0.87
N GLY A 94 10.27 4.85 0.18
CA GLY A 94 11.59 5.33 -0.23
C GLY A 94 11.55 6.61 -1.07
N ASN A 95 10.57 6.77 -1.96
CA ASN A 95 10.38 8.01 -2.73
C ASN A 95 10.08 9.24 -1.84
N LEU A 96 9.65 9.01 -0.60
CA LEU A 96 9.34 10.00 0.41
C LEU A 96 10.46 10.09 1.47
N ASN A 97 11.66 9.58 1.17
CA ASN A 97 12.79 9.45 2.10
C ASN A 97 12.40 8.78 3.43
N THR A 98 11.51 7.79 3.36
CA THR A 98 11.00 7.07 4.53
C THR A 98 11.38 5.59 4.42
N GLU A 99 12.29 5.13 5.27
CA GLU A 99 12.73 3.72 5.30
C GLU A 99 12.06 2.94 6.44
N ARG A 100 11.73 1.66 6.21
CA ARG A 100 11.12 0.81 7.23
C ARG A 100 12.02 0.66 8.45
N LEU A 101 11.44 0.91 9.64
CA LEU A 101 12.20 0.84 10.88
C LEU A 101 12.30 -0.60 11.41
N VAL A 102 13.45 -0.92 12.02
CA VAL A 102 13.61 -2.13 12.83
C VAL A 102 13.00 -1.86 14.21
N ARG A 103 12.07 -2.71 14.65
CA ARG A 103 11.49 -2.65 16.00
C ARG A 103 12.32 -3.45 16.99
N ILE A 104 12.64 -4.70 16.62
CA ILE A 104 13.50 -5.60 17.39
C ILE A 104 14.62 -6.07 16.47
N PRO A 105 15.90 -5.80 16.80
CA PRO A 105 17.03 -6.30 16.01
C PRO A 105 17.06 -7.82 15.95
N ALA A 106 17.59 -8.36 14.85
CA ALA A 106 17.83 -9.78 14.73
C ALA A 106 18.83 -10.26 15.80
N THR A 107 18.67 -11.50 16.22
CA THR A 107 19.66 -12.25 17.01
C THR A 107 20.29 -13.34 16.13
N GLU A 108 21.24 -14.12 16.67
CA GLU A 108 21.83 -15.24 15.93
C GLU A 108 20.79 -16.30 15.49
N THR A 109 19.65 -16.36 16.18
CA THR A 109 18.64 -17.42 16.00
C THR A 109 17.25 -16.90 15.65
N THR A 110 17.06 -15.57 15.55
CA THR A 110 15.75 -14.96 15.29
C THR A 110 15.91 -13.76 14.38
N ASP A 111 15.11 -13.71 13.32
CA ASP A 111 15.08 -12.57 12.40
C ASP A 111 14.60 -11.29 13.09
N ALA A 112 14.94 -10.15 12.50
CA ALA A 112 14.51 -8.84 13.00
C ALA A 112 12.99 -8.69 12.88
N GLU A 113 12.36 -8.10 13.90
CA GLU A 113 10.98 -7.64 13.79
C GLU A 113 10.95 -6.24 13.21
N MET A 114 10.31 -6.10 12.06
CA MET A 114 10.21 -4.82 11.34
C MET A 114 8.92 -4.06 11.70
N GLU A 115 8.92 -2.77 11.44
CA GLU A 115 7.72 -1.93 11.42
C GLU A 115 6.66 -2.53 10.49
N SER A 116 5.39 -2.48 10.90
CA SER A 116 4.29 -3.02 10.10
C SER A 116 3.97 -2.12 8.90
N ASP A 117 3.33 -2.68 7.87
CA ASP A 117 2.90 -1.89 6.70
C ASP A 117 1.97 -0.74 7.07
N THR A 118 1.09 -0.94 8.05
CA THR A 118 0.19 0.12 8.53
C THR A 118 0.96 1.28 9.15
N ALA A 119 1.97 0.99 9.98
CA ALA A 119 2.79 2.02 10.61
C ALA A 119 3.67 2.74 9.58
N LEU A 120 4.34 2.00 8.69
CA LEU A 120 5.16 2.57 7.64
C LEU A 120 4.33 3.48 6.71
N ARG A 121 3.13 3.05 6.30
CA ARG A 121 2.24 3.83 5.43
C ARG A 121 1.85 5.17 6.06
N LEU A 122 1.47 5.16 7.34
CA LEU A 122 1.13 6.38 8.06
C LEU A 122 2.34 7.32 8.17
N ARG A 123 3.52 6.77 8.45
CA ARG A 123 4.75 7.55 8.55
C ARG A 123 5.16 8.15 7.21
N ALA A 124 5.11 7.36 6.13
CA ALA A 124 5.34 7.82 4.77
C ALA A 124 4.37 8.93 4.37
N GLN A 125 3.08 8.82 4.70
CA GLN A 125 2.09 9.87 4.46
C GLN A 125 2.45 11.17 5.20
N SER A 126 2.96 11.06 6.43
CA SER A 126 3.40 12.22 7.24
C SER A 126 4.77 12.79 6.86
N ALA A 127 5.50 12.18 5.91
CA ALA A 127 6.84 12.63 5.51
C ALA A 127 6.87 14.07 5.01
N PHE A 128 5.78 14.53 4.38
CA PHE A 128 5.64 15.92 3.94
C PHE A 128 5.61 16.92 5.10
N GLU A 129 5.13 16.53 6.28
CA GLU A 129 5.16 17.38 7.49
C GLU A 129 6.60 17.63 7.94
N GLY A 130 7.53 16.70 7.66
CA GLY A 130 8.95 16.82 7.96
C GLY A 130 9.74 17.72 7.02
N LEU A 131 9.15 18.20 5.91
CA LEU A 131 9.86 19.07 4.95
C LEU A 131 10.07 20.50 5.46
N SER A 132 9.28 20.92 6.46
CA SER A 132 9.35 22.27 6.99
C SER A 132 10.34 22.39 8.14
N VAL A 133 11.38 23.20 7.95
CA VAL A 133 12.38 23.55 8.97
C VAL A 133 11.91 24.61 9.98
N ALA A 134 10.73 25.21 9.76
CA ALA A 134 10.18 26.27 10.62
C ALA A 134 9.57 25.75 11.94
N GLY A 135 9.74 24.47 12.26
CA GLY A 135 9.21 23.84 13.48
C GLY A 135 7.68 23.80 13.60
N PRO A 136 6.91 23.42 12.57
CA PRO A 136 5.49 23.14 12.76
C PRO A 136 5.30 21.89 13.62
N THR A 137 4.14 21.79 14.27
CA THR A 137 3.78 20.62 15.11
C THR A 137 4.00 19.29 14.39
N GLY A 138 3.59 19.19 13.12
CA GLY A 138 3.71 17.96 12.33
C GLY A 138 5.16 17.52 12.09
N ALA A 139 6.11 18.46 11.98
CA ALA A 139 7.53 18.13 11.81
C ALA A 139 8.08 17.46 13.07
N TYR A 140 7.82 18.03 14.25
CA TYR A 140 8.24 17.44 15.52
C TYR A 140 7.68 16.04 15.72
N GLU A 141 6.39 15.84 15.39
CA GLU A 141 5.73 14.54 15.51
C GLU A 141 6.30 13.52 14.51
N TYR A 142 6.53 13.92 13.25
CA TYR A 142 7.13 13.06 12.23
C TYR A 142 8.55 12.60 12.61
N PHE A 143 9.41 13.54 13.01
CA PHE A 143 10.79 13.21 13.38
C PHE A 143 10.86 12.37 14.66
N ALA A 144 9.99 12.64 15.64
CA ALA A 144 9.91 11.82 16.85
C ALA A 144 9.48 10.38 16.52
N LYS A 145 8.47 10.18 15.66
CA LYS A 145 8.04 8.86 15.18
C LYS A 145 9.09 8.15 14.35
N SER A 146 9.90 8.91 13.59
CA SER A 146 10.96 8.36 12.74
C SER A 146 12.24 8.02 13.50
N ALA A 147 12.38 8.46 14.75
CA ALA A 147 13.61 8.27 15.53
C ALA A 147 13.86 6.80 15.92
N SER A 148 12.81 5.98 16.06
CA SER A 148 12.93 4.56 16.41
C SER A 148 11.63 3.79 16.11
N GLY A 149 11.75 2.55 15.63
CA GLY A 149 10.61 1.64 15.47
C GLY A 149 9.91 1.26 16.78
N LYS A 150 10.48 1.66 17.92
CA LYS A 150 9.88 1.47 19.25
C LYS A 150 8.88 2.57 19.62
N VAL A 151 8.81 3.67 18.87
CA VAL A 151 7.84 4.74 19.10
C VAL A 151 6.48 4.36 18.50
N ALA A 152 5.47 4.25 19.36
CA ALA A 152 4.09 3.95 18.95
C ALA A 152 3.38 5.21 18.45
N ASP A 153 3.55 6.31 19.18
CA ASP A 153 2.98 7.61 18.84
C ASP A 153 3.83 8.74 19.43
N ALA A 154 3.69 9.94 18.86
CA ALA A 154 4.33 11.13 19.37
C ALA A 154 3.42 12.33 19.16
N ARG A 155 3.39 13.23 20.15
CA ARG A 155 2.59 14.46 20.11
C ARG A 155 3.42 15.66 20.51
N ALA A 156 3.35 16.73 19.73
CA ALA A 156 4.05 17.97 20.02
C ALA A 156 3.08 19.06 20.49
N THR A 157 3.46 19.78 21.55
CA THR A 157 2.72 20.93 22.07
C THR A 157 3.68 22.05 22.46
N SER A 158 3.21 23.30 22.46
CA SER A 158 4.01 24.46 22.87
C SER A 158 3.29 25.19 24.02
N PRO A 159 3.66 24.96 25.29
CA PRO A 159 3.01 25.60 26.42
C PRO A 159 3.35 27.09 26.54
N SER A 160 4.49 27.51 25.98
CA SER A 160 4.93 28.91 25.93
C SER A 160 5.85 29.14 24.72
N PRO A 161 6.02 30.39 24.26
CA PRO A 161 6.90 30.71 23.15
C PRO A 161 8.31 30.13 23.34
N ALA A 162 8.87 29.58 22.26
CA ALA A 162 10.19 28.93 22.23
C ALA A 162 10.33 27.70 23.15
N VAL A 163 9.23 27.13 23.65
CA VAL A 163 9.22 25.86 24.38
C VAL A 163 8.37 24.85 23.61
N VAL A 164 8.98 23.72 23.27
CA VAL A 164 8.31 22.59 22.62
C VAL A 164 8.40 21.38 23.54
N VAL A 165 7.25 20.77 23.82
CA VAL A 165 7.13 19.52 24.57
C VAL A 165 6.67 18.45 23.59
N VAL A 166 7.52 17.44 23.40
CA VAL A 166 7.21 16.24 22.62
C VAL A 166 6.97 15.09 23.60
N SER A 167 5.76 14.57 23.62
CA SER A 167 5.37 13.39 24.40
C SER A 167 5.47 12.15 23.52
N ILE A 168 6.19 11.14 23.98
CA ILE A 168 6.45 9.89 23.23
C ILE A 168 5.74 8.73 23.93
N LEU A 169 5.06 7.90 23.15
CA LEU A 169 4.48 6.64 23.60
C LEU A 169 5.33 5.49 23.05
N SER A 170 5.71 4.55 23.91
CA SER A 170 6.45 3.35 23.53
C SER A 170 5.52 2.25 23.01
N THR A 171 6.02 1.42 22.09
CA THR A 171 5.40 0.13 21.74
C THR A 171 5.74 -0.99 22.71
N GLU A 172 6.66 -0.75 23.66
CA GLU A 172 7.13 -1.74 24.63
C GLU A 172 6.43 -1.59 25.99
N GLY A 173 6.28 -2.72 26.70
CA GLY A 173 5.84 -2.74 28.09
C GLY A 173 4.46 -2.10 28.32
N ASP A 174 4.40 -1.16 29.27
CA ASP A 174 3.20 -0.40 29.63
C ASP A 174 3.03 0.91 28.81
N GLY A 175 3.86 1.10 27.78
CA GLY A 175 3.88 2.31 26.96
C GLY A 175 4.82 3.40 27.45
N THR A 176 5.48 3.23 28.60
CA THR A 176 6.51 4.16 29.07
C THR A 176 7.74 4.12 28.16
N ALA A 177 8.17 5.29 27.66
CA ALA A 177 9.38 5.40 26.86
C ALA A 177 10.63 5.18 27.73
N SER A 178 11.59 4.42 27.21
CA SER A 178 12.90 4.29 27.85
C SER A 178 13.72 5.58 27.64
N ASP A 179 14.67 5.85 28.54
CA ASP A 179 15.58 6.99 28.43
C ASP A 179 16.32 7.06 27.07
N GLU A 180 16.54 5.91 26.43
CA GLU A 180 17.16 5.83 25.11
C GLU A 180 16.21 6.27 24.00
N ALA A 181 14.97 5.79 24.00
CA ALA A 181 13.94 6.22 23.05
C ALA A 181 13.67 7.73 23.18
N ASP A 182 13.62 8.24 24.42
CA ASP A 182 13.46 9.66 24.71
C ASP A 182 14.63 10.51 24.20
N ARG A 183 15.88 10.05 24.40
CA ARG A 183 17.07 10.76 23.91
C ARG A 183 17.14 10.76 22.39
N ASN A 184 16.80 9.65 21.74
CA ASN A 184 16.80 9.55 20.29
C ASN A 184 15.69 10.42 19.67
N GLY A 185 14.48 10.39 20.23
CA GLY A 185 13.38 11.26 19.82
C GLY A 185 13.73 12.75 19.93
N LYS A 186 14.36 13.17 21.04
CA LYS A 186 14.80 14.56 21.23
C LYS A 186 15.91 14.99 20.25
N ARG A 187 16.87 14.11 19.95
CA ARG A 187 17.96 14.42 19.01
C ARG A 187 17.47 14.56 17.58
N TYR A 188 16.60 13.65 17.14
CA TYR A 188 16.06 13.65 15.78
C TYR A 188 15.11 14.82 15.52
N ALA A 189 14.28 15.17 16.50
CA ALA A 189 13.35 16.30 16.42
C ALA A 189 14.05 17.68 16.33
N LEU A 190 15.34 17.76 16.67
CA LEU A 190 16.14 18.99 16.64
C LEU A 190 17.17 19.03 15.49
N SER A 191 17.32 17.94 14.74
CA SER A 191 18.30 17.82 13.64
C SER A 191 17.70 17.99 12.23
N GLY A 192 16.38 18.15 12.14
CA GLY A 192 15.66 18.43 10.88
C GLY A 192 15.63 19.90 10.52
#